data_AF-A0A5N3ZZK0-F1
#
_entry.id   AF-A0A5N3ZZK0-F1
#
_cell.length_a   1.000
_cell.length_b   1.000
_cell.length_c   1.000
_cell.angle_alpha   90.00
_cell.angle_beta   90.00
_cell.angle_gamma   90.00
#
_symmetry.space_group_name_H-M   'P 1'
#
loop_
_entity.id
_entity.type
_entity.pdbx_description
1 polymer ?
#
loop_
_entity_poly.entity_id
_entity_poly.type
_entity_poly.pdbx_seq_one_letter_code
_entity_poly.pdbx_strand_id
1 'polypeptide(L)'
;MIKSKHAVINVKNNDEASFGWALSSALFPVSKHSDCLSSYPYYAQILNFENITFPMTLEQIPKFEKQNPNLSLNIYGLIRKSVSNYITAPLYLTSDKKERHVSLLMIQDDYEIEGNVDRIVDDHRSDVAVKFHFCWIKDLSRLAHSQLTKNCKKLLICDRCLHYFNSETKLSRHEIDCKQMNKCRLNTPKPGTTVNFKDYQFKQTAPFIMYCDLECLVREFQEDETRNTVKYKEHNVCSIAYYLHCTFDNSLSKLQIKRGEDCINWFTSELVNIAGNLQQYFDTPMPMKPLNDIEMLAYNAATHCHICESPILEGEVKVRDHSHFGTGNLRGAAHQKCNLQYKAPHMIPIFFHNFSGYDSHFIIKNIAQAIPGRVTLLPKNK
;
A
#
# COMPACT_ATOMS: atom_id res chain seq x y z
N MET A 1 -8.84 30.51 9.28
CA MET A 1 -7.47 30.14 8.87
C MET A 1 -7.25 30.15 7.36
N ILE A 2 -8.16 29.59 6.55
CA ILE A 2 -8.02 29.58 5.08
C ILE A 2 -8.39 30.95 4.46
N LYS A 3 -9.47 31.57 4.96
CA LYS A 3 -9.94 32.88 4.51
C LYS A 3 -8.88 33.99 4.62
N SER A 4 -8.07 33.98 5.68
CA SER A 4 -7.01 34.97 5.92
C SER A 4 -5.83 34.87 4.95
N LYS A 5 -5.63 33.70 4.31
CA LYS A 5 -4.58 33.54 3.29
C LYS A 5 -4.95 34.22 1.96
N HIS A 6 -6.22 34.60 1.80
CA HIS A 6 -6.77 35.08 0.53
C HIS A 6 -6.35 34.20 -0.66
N ALA A 7 -6.30 32.87 -0.45
CA ALA A 7 -5.83 31.88 -1.42
C ALA A 7 -6.97 31.11 -2.11
N VAL A 8 -8.16 31.21 -1.52
CA VAL A 8 -9.34 30.40 -1.87
C VAL A 8 -10.55 31.34 -2.00
N ILE A 9 -11.38 31.10 -3.01
CA ILE A 9 -12.68 31.73 -3.18
C ILE A 9 -13.75 30.70 -2.81
N ASN A 10 -14.54 31.05 -1.80
CA ASN A 10 -15.69 30.27 -1.38
C ASN A 10 -16.95 31.02 -1.80
N VAL A 11 -17.61 30.53 -2.85
CA VAL A 11 -18.93 31.03 -3.26
C VAL A 11 -19.96 30.48 -2.29
N LYS A 12 -20.72 31.36 -1.64
CA LYS A 12 -21.72 30.96 -0.65
C LYS A 12 -22.98 30.48 -1.36
N ASN A 13 -23.17 29.17 -1.43
CA ASN A 13 -24.37 28.52 -1.94
C ASN A 13 -25.14 27.81 -0.81
N ASN A 14 -26.45 27.71 -0.98
CA ASN A 14 -27.35 27.00 -0.07
C ASN A 14 -27.82 25.64 -0.64
N ASP A 15 -27.33 25.29 -1.84
CA ASP A 15 -27.60 24.03 -2.53
C ASP A 15 -26.45 23.03 -2.35
N GLU A 16 -26.61 21.79 -2.86
CA GLU A 16 -25.55 20.77 -2.85
C GLU A 16 -24.57 20.91 -4.02
N ALA A 17 -24.62 22.02 -4.77
CA ALA A 17 -23.90 22.22 -6.03
C ALA A 17 -22.62 23.06 -5.88
N SER A 18 -21.99 23.03 -4.70
CA SER A 18 -20.76 23.79 -4.40
C SER A 18 -19.64 23.50 -5.42
N PHE A 19 -19.56 22.29 -5.94
CA PHE A 19 -18.62 21.92 -7.02
C PHE A 19 -18.83 22.75 -8.30
N GLY A 20 -20.07 22.87 -8.76
CA GLY A 20 -20.42 23.65 -9.95
C GLY A 20 -20.14 25.13 -9.75
N TRP A 21 -20.52 25.68 -8.59
CA TRP A 21 -20.26 27.07 -8.24
C TRP A 21 -18.76 27.39 -8.11
N ALA A 22 -17.98 26.48 -7.53
CA ALA A 22 -16.52 26.62 -7.48
C ALA A 22 -15.89 26.66 -8.87
N LEU A 23 -16.34 25.78 -9.79
CA LEU A 23 -15.87 25.80 -11.18
C LEU A 23 -16.29 27.06 -11.94
N SER A 24 -17.55 27.51 -11.77
CA SER A 24 -18.01 28.76 -12.36
C SER A 24 -17.15 29.95 -11.90
N SER A 25 -16.80 29.98 -10.60
CA SER A 25 -15.94 31.02 -10.05
C SER A 25 -14.51 31.02 -10.61
N ALA A 26 -13.98 29.84 -10.95
CA ALA A 26 -12.66 29.68 -11.54
C ALA A 26 -12.63 30.08 -13.02
N LEU A 27 -13.70 29.78 -13.76
CA LEU A 27 -13.82 30.09 -15.18
C LEU A 27 -14.17 31.56 -15.45
N PHE A 28 -14.90 32.20 -14.53
CA PHE A 28 -15.34 33.59 -14.64
C PHE A 28 -14.93 34.40 -13.40
N PRO A 29 -13.62 34.60 -13.15
CA PRO A 29 -13.14 35.23 -11.93
C PRO A 29 -13.54 36.70 -11.84
N VAL A 30 -14.09 37.09 -10.69
CA VAL A 30 -14.46 38.48 -10.38
C VAL A 30 -13.62 39.04 -9.23
N SER A 31 -13.38 40.36 -9.26
CA SER A 31 -12.58 41.06 -8.25
C SER A 31 -13.38 41.55 -7.04
N LYS A 32 -14.66 41.89 -7.23
CA LYS A 32 -15.58 42.34 -6.18
C LYS A 32 -16.70 41.32 -5.98
N HIS A 33 -17.14 41.14 -4.73
CA HIS A 33 -18.24 40.24 -4.35
C HIS A 33 -18.04 38.80 -4.86
N SER A 34 -16.80 38.30 -4.86
CA SER A 34 -16.47 36.95 -5.33
C SER A 34 -17.04 35.81 -4.49
N ASP A 35 -17.66 36.12 -3.34
CA ASP A 35 -18.40 35.15 -2.54
C ASP A 35 -19.89 35.06 -2.91
N CYS A 36 -20.39 35.95 -3.79
CA CYS A 36 -21.80 36.03 -4.17
C CYS A 36 -22.11 35.20 -5.44
N LEU A 37 -23.18 34.41 -5.38
CA LEU A 37 -23.67 33.61 -6.51
C LEU A 37 -24.00 34.44 -7.75
N SER A 38 -24.65 35.59 -7.55
CA SER A 38 -25.07 36.50 -8.62
C SER A 38 -23.92 37.08 -9.44
N SER A 39 -22.69 36.94 -8.97
CA SER A 39 -21.49 37.38 -9.69
C SER A 39 -21.03 36.39 -10.76
N TYR A 40 -21.63 35.19 -10.82
CA TYR A 40 -21.19 34.11 -11.69
C TYR A 40 -22.34 33.58 -12.56
N PRO A 41 -22.06 33.14 -13.79
CA PRO A 41 -23.05 32.46 -14.60
C PRO A 41 -23.46 31.13 -13.95
N TYR A 42 -24.68 30.68 -14.23
CA TYR A 42 -25.20 29.44 -13.69
C TYR A 42 -24.37 28.26 -14.21
N TYR A 43 -23.85 27.43 -13.29
CA TYR A 43 -22.85 26.42 -13.60
C TYR A 43 -23.32 25.38 -14.64
N ALA A 44 -24.61 25.02 -14.64
CA ALA A 44 -25.16 24.03 -15.56
C ALA A 44 -25.35 24.55 -16.99
N GLN A 45 -25.27 25.87 -17.21
CA GLN A 45 -25.28 26.46 -18.56
C GLN A 45 -23.90 26.45 -19.22
N ILE A 46 -22.84 26.37 -18.42
CA ILE A 46 -21.44 26.51 -18.90
C ILE A 46 -20.67 25.18 -18.92
N LEU A 47 -21.18 24.15 -18.25
CA LEU A 47 -20.52 22.87 -18.07
C LEU A 47 -21.51 21.71 -18.19
N ASN A 48 -21.03 20.58 -18.69
CA ASN A 48 -21.83 19.37 -18.82
C ASN A 48 -21.78 18.55 -17.53
N PHE A 49 -22.96 18.30 -16.94
CA PHE A 49 -23.16 17.48 -15.74
C PHE A 49 -24.10 16.28 -15.98
N GLU A 50 -24.24 15.84 -17.22
CA GLU A 50 -25.14 14.75 -17.58
C GLU A 50 -24.85 13.48 -16.76
N ASN A 51 -25.86 12.93 -16.09
CA ASN A 51 -25.72 11.76 -15.23
C ASN A 51 -24.67 11.92 -14.10
N ILE A 52 -24.44 13.14 -13.62
CA ILE A 52 -23.68 13.43 -12.41
C ILE A 52 -24.66 13.77 -11.30
N THR A 53 -24.51 13.13 -10.15
CA THR A 53 -25.34 13.42 -8.97
C THR A 53 -24.65 14.42 -8.05
N PHE A 54 -25.45 15.31 -7.46
CA PHE A 54 -25.00 16.21 -6.39
C PHE A 54 -25.45 15.66 -5.04
N PRO A 55 -24.65 15.81 -3.96
CA PRO A 55 -23.33 16.44 -3.94
C PRO A 55 -22.26 15.63 -4.70
N MET A 56 -21.34 16.35 -5.36
CA MET A 56 -20.29 15.75 -6.18
C MET A 56 -19.34 14.88 -5.34
N THR A 57 -18.99 13.70 -5.84
CA THR A 57 -18.02 12.78 -5.20
C THR A 57 -16.73 12.66 -6.02
N LEU A 58 -15.64 12.21 -5.38
CA LEU A 58 -14.34 12.08 -6.06
C LEU A 58 -14.38 11.04 -7.20
N GLU A 59 -15.20 10.00 -7.05
CA GLU A 59 -15.35 8.90 -8.03
C GLU A 59 -16.01 9.38 -9.33
N GLN A 60 -16.81 10.44 -9.28
CA GLN A 60 -17.51 11.00 -10.44
C GLN A 60 -16.63 11.96 -11.26
N ILE A 61 -15.48 12.41 -10.74
CA ILE A 61 -14.62 13.39 -11.41
C ILE A 61 -14.09 12.89 -12.78
N PRO A 62 -13.61 11.63 -12.92
CA PRO A 62 -13.16 11.14 -14.22
C PRO A 62 -14.26 11.18 -15.29
N LYS A 63 -15.52 10.96 -14.90
CA LYS A 63 -16.67 11.06 -15.80
C LYS A 63 -16.91 12.52 -16.21
N PHE A 64 -16.86 13.44 -15.25
CA PHE A 64 -16.98 14.87 -15.49
C PHE A 64 -15.90 15.40 -16.45
N GLU A 65 -14.63 15.05 -16.25
CA GLU A 65 -13.52 15.48 -17.13
C GLU A 65 -13.66 14.94 -18.57
N LYS A 66 -14.25 13.75 -18.74
CA LYS A 66 -14.56 13.19 -20.07
C LYS A 66 -15.67 13.97 -20.78
N GLN A 67 -16.69 14.40 -20.04
CA GLN A 67 -17.80 15.20 -20.57
C GLN A 67 -17.40 16.64 -20.90
N ASN A 68 -16.33 17.15 -20.28
CA ASN A 68 -15.81 18.50 -20.47
C ASN A 68 -14.38 18.43 -21.01
N PRO A 69 -14.18 18.11 -22.31
CA PRO A 69 -12.90 17.70 -22.86
C PRO A 69 -11.82 18.79 -22.84
N ASN A 70 -12.17 20.06 -22.65
CA ASN A 70 -11.21 21.17 -22.56
C ASN A 70 -10.83 21.56 -21.12
N LEU A 71 -11.43 20.92 -20.11
CA LEU A 71 -11.23 21.22 -18.69
C LEU A 71 -10.55 20.05 -17.98
N SER A 72 -9.56 20.33 -17.14
CA SER A 72 -9.00 19.35 -16.21
C SER A 72 -8.83 19.91 -14.81
N LEU A 73 -8.85 19.02 -13.82
CA LEU A 73 -9.04 19.35 -12.42
C LEU A 73 -7.99 18.73 -11.51
N ASN A 74 -7.58 19.49 -10.50
CA ASN A 74 -6.95 18.95 -9.30
C ASN A 74 -7.87 19.25 -8.10
N ILE A 75 -8.07 18.27 -7.22
CA ILE A 75 -8.79 18.47 -5.96
C ILE A 75 -7.83 18.24 -4.81
N TYR A 76 -7.77 19.21 -3.91
CA TYR A 76 -7.02 19.16 -2.67
C TYR A 76 -7.96 19.08 -1.49
N GLY A 77 -7.54 18.41 -0.44
CA GLY A 77 -8.21 18.33 0.85
C GLY A 77 -7.33 18.90 1.95
N LEU A 78 -7.89 18.90 3.16
CA LEU A 78 -7.15 19.25 4.37
C LEU A 78 -7.00 18.01 5.23
N ILE A 79 -5.83 17.86 5.83
CA ILE A 79 -5.57 16.84 6.84
C ILE A 79 -5.25 17.56 8.14
N ARG A 80 -5.97 17.22 9.21
CA ARG A 80 -5.80 17.83 10.53
C ARG A 80 -4.66 17.13 11.26
N LYS A 81 -3.56 17.85 11.49
CA LYS A 81 -2.38 17.34 12.24
C LYS A 81 -2.49 17.58 13.74
N SER A 82 -3.23 18.60 14.16
CA SER A 82 -3.51 18.91 15.57
C SER A 82 -4.77 19.75 15.69
N VAL A 83 -5.17 20.12 16.91
CA VAL A 83 -6.38 20.90 17.19
C VAL A 83 -6.53 22.11 16.27
N SER A 84 -5.43 22.81 15.97
CA SER A 84 -5.40 24.05 15.20
C SER A 84 -4.49 24.00 13.97
N ASN A 85 -4.03 22.82 13.52
CA ASN A 85 -3.12 22.71 12.39
C ASN A 85 -3.68 21.82 11.29
N TYR A 86 -3.82 22.39 10.09
CA TYR A 86 -4.31 21.73 8.90
C TYR A 86 -3.26 21.82 7.80
N ILE A 87 -3.01 20.70 7.11
CA ILE A 87 -2.14 20.66 5.94
C ILE A 87 -2.97 20.39 4.69
N THR A 88 -2.64 21.04 3.59
CA THR A 88 -3.22 20.78 2.28
C THR A 88 -2.56 19.55 1.66
N ALA A 89 -3.36 18.63 1.15
CA ALA A 89 -2.91 17.43 0.46
C ALA A 89 -3.73 17.18 -0.82
N PRO A 90 -3.14 16.64 -1.89
CA PRO A 90 -3.91 16.26 -3.08
C PRO A 90 -4.82 15.07 -2.79
N LEU A 91 -6.08 15.14 -3.22
CA LEU A 91 -7.08 14.07 -3.17
C LEU A 91 -7.34 13.48 -4.55
N TYR A 92 -7.37 14.33 -5.58
CA TYR A 92 -7.51 13.94 -6.97
C TYR A 92 -6.55 14.78 -7.81
N LEU A 93 -5.80 14.13 -8.69
CA LEU A 93 -4.91 14.81 -9.63
C LEU A 93 -5.21 14.29 -11.02
N THR A 94 -5.47 15.21 -11.95
CA THR A 94 -5.60 14.83 -13.35
C THR A 94 -4.27 14.30 -13.90
N SER A 95 -4.36 13.29 -14.76
CA SER A 95 -3.20 12.76 -15.47
C SER A 95 -2.81 13.65 -16.65
N ASP A 96 -3.76 14.40 -17.20
CA ASP A 96 -3.54 15.23 -18.37
C ASP A 96 -3.99 16.68 -18.12
N LYS A 97 -3.02 17.57 -18.01
CA LYS A 97 -3.25 18.98 -17.73
C LYS A 97 -3.63 19.68 -19.04
N LYS A 98 -4.86 20.15 -19.11
CA LYS A 98 -5.42 20.82 -20.28
C LYS A 98 -5.21 22.32 -20.17
N GLU A 99 -5.49 23.05 -21.26
CA GLU A 99 -5.36 24.50 -21.31
C GLU A 99 -6.17 25.18 -20.19
N ARG A 100 -7.42 24.76 -19.98
CA ARG A 100 -8.21 25.17 -18.82
C ARG A 100 -8.01 24.17 -17.70
N HIS A 101 -7.14 24.52 -16.76
CA HIS A 101 -6.87 23.72 -15.57
C HIS A 101 -7.34 24.44 -14.31
N VAL A 102 -8.12 23.75 -13.46
CA VAL A 102 -8.67 24.32 -12.23
C VAL A 102 -8.27 23.49 -11.02
N SER A 103 -7.81 24.17 -9.96
CA SER A 103 -7.54 23.55 -8.66
C SER A 103 -8.65 23.88 -7.67
N LEU A 104 -9.26 22.87 -7.08
CA LEU A 104 -10.34 23.01 -6.09
C LEU A 104 -9.88 22.54 -4.72
N LEU A 105 -10.43 23.14 -3.67
CA LEU A 105 -10.28 22.73 -2.28
C LEU A 105 -11.59 22.11 -1.81
N MET A 106 -11.55 20.86 -1.40
CA MET A 106 -12.66 20.14 -0.76
C MET A 106 -12.53 20.31 0.76
N ILE A 107 -13.50 21.00 1.35
CA ILE A 107 -13.61 21.22 2.79
C ILE A 107 -14.67 20.28 3.36
N GLN A 108 -14.46 19.77 4.57
CA GLN A 108 -15.36 18.85 5.26
C GLN A 108 -15.80 19.47 6.59
N ASP A 109 -16.99 19.12 7.07
CA ASP A 109 -17.50 19.66 8.35
C ASP A 109 -16.86 18.99 9.58
N ASP A 110 -16.34 17.77 9.44
CA ASP A 110 -15.57 17.08 10.49
C ASP A 110 -14.18 16.64 9.98
N TYR A 111 -13.17 16.80 10.82
CA TYR A 111 -11.80 16.40 10.54
C TYR A 111 -11.18 15.70 11.75
N GLU A 112 -10.85 14.42 11.58
CA GLU A 112 -10.10 13.64 12.55
C GLU A 112 -8.61 14.00 12.56
N ILE A 113 -7.99 13.92 13.74
CA ILE A 113 -6.56 14.20 13.89
C ILE A 113 -5.74 13.00 13.40
N GLU A 114 -4.89 13.24 12.39
CA GLU A 114 -4.01 12.24 11.79
C GLU A 114 -3.04 11.66 12.85
N GLY A 115 -3.14 10.34 13.10
CA GLY A 115 -2.32 9.61 14.08
C GLY A 115 -3.09 9.05 15.28
N ASN A 116 -4.39 9.36 15.43
CA ASN A 116 -5.24 8.81 16.49
C ASN A 116 -6.04 7.56 16.07
N VAL A 117 -5.63 6.91 14.98
CA VAL A 117 -6.32 5.74 14.40
C VAL A 117 -6.28 4.51 15.33
N ASP A 118 -5.35 4.47 16.29
CA ASP A 118 -5.18 3.35 17.23
C ASP A 118 -5.99 3.49 18.54
N ARG A 119 -6.82 4.53 18.74
CA ARG A 119 -7.46 4.79 20.05
C ARG A 119 -8.99 4.95 20.08
N ILE A 120 -9.72 4.54 19.05
CA ILE A 120 -11.18 4.43 19.16
C ILE A 120 -11.65 3.16 18.45
N VAL A 121 -11.52 2.02 19.13
CA VAL A 121 -12.56 0.99 19.06
C VAL A 121 -13.45 1.33 20.24
N ASP A 122 -14.74 1.53 19.99
CA ASP A 122 -15.76 2.10 20.89
C ASP A 122 -15.86 3.62 20.83
N ASP A 123 -16.61 4.12 19.83
CA ASP A 123 -17.54 5.19 20.16
C ASP A 123 -18.75 5.17 19.21
N HIS A 124 -19.92 5.31 19.79
CA HIS A 124 -21.21 5.45 19.14
C HIS A 124 -21.28 6.78 18.40
N ARG A 125 -20.49 6.97 17.33
CA ARG A 125 -20.68 8.09 16.41
C ARG A 125 -21.94 7.82 15.60
N SER A 126 -22.98 8.57 15.92
CA SER A 126 -24.20 8.73 15.13
C SER A 126 -23.90 8.77 13.62
N ASP A 127 -24.71 8.06 12.82
CA ASP A 127 -24.72 8.00 11.34
C ASP A 127 -24.96 9.36 10.65
N VAL A 128 -24.22 10.42 11.03
CA VAL A 128 -24.30 11.72 10.38
C VAL A 128 -23.32 11.73 9.22
N ALA A 129 -23.85 11.63 8.00
CA ALA A 129 -23.06 11.73 6.77
C ALA A 129 -22.22 13.02 6.76
N VAL A 130 -20.91 12.88 6.55
CA VAL A 130 -20.00 14.03 6.48
C VAL A 130 -20.36 14.88 5.26
N LYS A 131 -20.64 16.16 5.47
CA LYS A 131 -20.90 17.12 4.39
C LYS A 131 -19.59 17.69 3.88
N PHE A 132 -19.54 17.90 2.57
CA PHE A 132 -18.37 18.42 1.88
C PHE A 132 -18.73 19.65 1.05
N HIS A 133 -17.80 20.60 0.97
CA HIS A 133 -17.96 21.84 0.23
C HIS A 133 -16.75 22.12 -0.64
N PHE A 134 -16.97 22.42 -1.91
CA PHE A 134 -15.89 22.76 -2.84
C PHE A 134 -15.68 24.28 -2.92
N CYS A 135 -14.42 24.68 -2.90
CA CYS A 135 -13.99 26.05 -3.09
C CYS A 135 -12.94 26.13 -4.20
N TRP A 136 -12.84 27.26 -4.89
CA TRP A 136 -11.80 27.46 -5.89
C TRP A 136 -10.48 27.89 -5.25
N ILE A 137 -9.38 27.19 -5.55
CA ILE A 137 -8.02 27.60 -5.18
C ILE A 137 -7.48 28.54 -6.26
N LYS A 138 -7.49 29.84 -5.97
CA LYS A 138 -6.92 30.85 -6.87
C LYS A 138 -5.40 30.99 -6.77
N ASP A 139 -4.82 30.61 -5.63
CA ASP A 139 -3.37 30.68 -5.41
C ASP A 139 -2.90 29.53 -4.51
N LEU A 140 -2.46 28.43 -5.13
CA LEU A 140 -1.97 27.25 -4.41
C LEU A 140 -0.71 27.56 -3.59
N SER A 141 0.14 28.47 -4.09
CA SER A 141 1.36 28.92 -3.39
C SER A 141 1.00 29.50 -2.04
N ARG A 142 0.06 30.45 -1.99
CA ARG A 142 -0.43 31.03 -0.72
C ARG A 142 -1.12 30.02 0.18
N LEU A 143 -1.90 29.10 -0.39
CA LEU A 143 -2.63 28.10 0.40
C LEU A 143 -1.67 27.19 1.17
N ALA A 144 -0.69 26.61 0.46
CA ALA A 144 0.27 25.65 1.00
C ALA A 144 1.53 26.31 1.59
N HIS A 145 1.65 27.64 1.57
CA HIS A 145 2.88 28.31 1.99
C HIS A 145 3.31 27.96 3.42
N SER A 146 2.39 28.16 4.38
CA SER A 146 2.67 28.01 5.82
C SER A 146 3.00 26.57 6.25
N GLN A 147 2.63 25.57 5.44
CA GLN A 147 2.96 24.16 5.73
C GLN A 147 4.35 23.76 5.19
N LEU A 148 4.94 24.58 4.31
CA LEU A 148 6.19 24.29 3.62
C LEU A 148 7.36 25.11 4.16
N THR A 149 7.12 26.36 4.56
CA THR A 149 8.18 27.25 5.05
C THR A 149 7.65 28.31 6.01
N LYS A 150 8.55 28.88 6.80
CA LYS A 150 8.30 30.07 7.62
C LYS A 150 8.62 31.39 6.88
N ASN A 151 9.23 31.32 5.70
CA ASN A 151 9.74 32.48 4.95
C ASN A 151 8.64 33.14 4.11
N CYS A 152 8.46 34.46 4.17
CA CYS A 152 7.39 35.16 3.44
C CYS A 152 7.57 35.29 1.90
N LYS A 153 8.56 34.62 1.30
CA LYS A 153 8.80 34.69 -0.16
C LYS A 153 7.76 33.85 -0.91
N LYS A 154 7.34 34.31 -2.09
CA LYS A 154 6.49 33.53 -3.00
C LYS A 154 7.21 32.24 -3.38
N LEU A 155 6.49 31.11 -3.29
CA LEU A 155 7.02 29.80 -3.63
C LEU A 155 6.52 29.37 -5.01
N LEU A 156 7.39 28.70 -5.77
CA LEU A 156 7.00 27.95 -6.96
C LEU A 156 6.72 26.52 -6.51
N ILE A 157 5.46 26.09 -6.59
CA ILE A 157 5.02 24.80 -6.05
C ILE A 157 4.57 23.89 -7.19
N CYS A 158 5.07 22.65 -7.18
CA CYS A 158 4.51 21.61 -8.04
C CYS A 158 3.11 21.22 -7.54
N ASP A 159 2.11 21.34 -8.41
CA ASP A 159 0.71 21.04 -8.07
C ASP A 159 0.47 19.57 -7.73
N ARG A 160 1.29 18.62 -8.22
CA ARG A 160 1.16 17.19 -7.92
C ARG A 160 1.74 16.80 -6.55
N CYS A 161 3.02 17.07 -6.33
CA CYS A 161 3.71 16.61 -5.12
C CYS A 161 3.74 17.64 -3.98
N LEU A 162 3.32 18.89 -4.24
CA LEU A 162 3.39 20.02 -3.32
C LEU A 162 4.82 20.35 -2.83
N HIS A 163 5.85 19.89 -3.53
CA HIS A 163 7.24 20.33 -3.32
C HIS A 163 7.44 21.72 -3.90
N TYR A 164 8.29 22.53 -3.25
CA TYR A 164 8.56 23.89 -3.68
C TYR A 164 9.97 24.06 -4.23
N PHE A 165 10.12 24.98 -5.17
CA PHE A 165 11.36 25.30 -5.86
C PHE A 165 11.64 26.80 -5.79
N ASN A 166 12.91 27.15 -5.95
CA ASN A 166 13.37 28.53 -5.97
C ASN A 166 13.58 29.10 -7.39
N SER A 167 13.35 28.30 -8.43
CA SER A 167 13.39 28.75 -9.83
C SER A 167 12.37 27.99 -10.69
N GLU A 168 11.82 28.68 -11.69
CA GLU A 168 10.86 28.12 -12.64
C GLU A 168 11.46 26.95 -13.42
N THR A 169 12.72 27.11 -13.85
CA THR A 169 13.49 26.07 -14.55
C THR A 169 13.59 24.75 -13.78
N LYS A 170 13.71 24.81 -12.44
CA LYS A 170 13.77 23.61 -11.60
C LYS A 170 12.39 22.97 -11.46
N LEU A 171 11.35 23.78 -11.33
CA LEU A 171 9.96 23.30 -11.30
C LEU A 171 9.62 22.58 -12.61
N SER A 172 9.85 23.21 -13.77
CA SER A 172 9.51 22.61 -15.07
C SER A 172 10.24 21.30 -15.31
N ARG A 173 11.53 21.21 -14.95
CA ARG A 173 12.28 19.95 -15.04
C ARG A 173 11.72 18.88 -14.12
N HIS A 174 11.34 19.25 -12.89
CA HIS A 174 10.74 18.32 -11.94
C HIS A 174 9.36 17.82 -12.38
N GLU A 175 8.54 18.66 -13.01
CA GLU A 175 7.18 18.28 -13.45
C GLU A 175 7.18 17.13 -14.46
N ILE A 176 8.20 17.05 -15.32
CA ILE A 176 8.38 15.96 -16.28
C ILE A 176 8.49 14.62 -15.55
N ASP A 177 9.44 14.51 -14.61
CA ASP A 177 9.69 13.28 -13.86
C ASP A 177 8.55 12.99 -12.87
N CYS A 178 8.03 14.03 -12.22
CA CYS A 178 6.94 13.90 -11.26
C CYS A 178 5.63 13.44 -11.91
N LYS A 179 5.39 13.78 -13.19
CA LYS A 179 4.24 13.27 -13.95
C LYS A 179 4.32 11.75 -14.14
N GLN A 180 5.52 11.24 -14.41
CA GLN A 180 5.77 9.84 -14.72
C GLN A 180 5.83 8.95 -13.48
N MET A 181 6.48 9.42 -12.41
CA MET A 181 6.84 8.58 -11.27
C MET A 181 5.86 8.65 -10.09
N ASN A 182 5.27 9.83 -9.83
CA ASN A 182 4.53 10.06 -8.59
C ASN A 182 3.03 10.13 -8.85
N LYS A 183 2.24 9.27 -8.19
CA LYS A 183 0.77 9.41 -8.16
C LYS A 183 0.30 10.42 -7.10
N CYS A 184 1.09 10.63 -6.05
CA CYS A 184 0.80 11.56 -4.96
C CYS A 184 2.10 12.05 -4.30
N ARG A 185 1.96 12.93 -3.29
CA ARG A 185 3.07 13.40 -2.47
C ARG A 185 3.70 12.24 -1.68
N LEU A 186 4.97 11.95 -1.92
CA LEU A 186 5.78 11.06 -1.10
C LEU A 186 6.15 11.76 0.21
N ASN A 187 5.68 11.22 1.33
CA ASN A 187 6.17 11.62 2.65
C ASN A 187 7.27 10.63 3.07
N THR A 188 8.50 11.10 3.12
CA THR A 188 9.60 10.33 3.72
C THR A 188 9.64 10.57 5.23
N PRO A 189 10.10 9.58 6.01
CA PRO A 189 10.36 9.77 7.43
C PRO A 189 11.36 10.93 7.65
N LYS A 190 11.22 11.65 8.77
CA LYS A 190 12.13 12.77 9.07
C LYS A 190 13.57 12.24 9.27
N PRO A 191 14.61 13.00 8.93
CA PRO A 191 15.98 12.61 9.25
C PRO A 191 16.11 12.24 10.73
N GLY A 192 16.68 11.07 11.02
CA GLY A 192 16.83 10.54 12.37
C GLY A 192 15.65 9.70 12.89
N THR A 193 14.56 9.53 12.14
CA THR A 193 13.52 8.54 12.52
C THR A 193 14.00 7.13 12.21
N THR A 194 13.85 6.24 13.17
CA THR A 194 14.12 4.80 13.00
C THR A 194 12.81 4.05 12.75
N VAL A 195 12.91 2.96 11.99
CA VAL A 195 11.83 1.99 11.81
C VAL A 195 12.27 0.68 12.44
N ASN A 196 11.40 0.08 13.24
CA ASN A 196 11.69 -1.16 13.96
C ASN A 196 10.65 -2.21 13.59
N PHE A 197 11.07 -3.47 13.56
CA PHE A 197 10.13 -4.59 13.45
C PHE A 197 9.29 -4.68 14.72
N LYS A 198 7.97 -4.78 14.57
CA LYS A 198 7.05 -5.11 15.68
C LYS A 198 7.01 -6.62 15.92
N ASP A 199 6.93 -7.38 14.83
CA ASP A 199 6.81 -8.84 14.86
C ASP A 199 8.13 -9.49 14.49
N TYR A 200 8.94 -9.83 15.51
CA TYR A 200 10.29 -10.34 15.31
C TYR A 200 10.34 -11.71 14.62
N GLN A 201 9.25 -12.50 14.64
CA GLN A 201 9.16 -13.76 13.90
C GLN A 201 9.45 -13.60 12.40
N PHE A 202 9.14 -12.43 11.81
CA PHE A 202 9.39 -12.19 10.38
C PHE A 202 10.86 -11.85 10.07
N LYS A 203 11.71 -11.67 11.09
CA LYS A 203 13.16 -11.64 10.92
C LYS A 203 13.75 -13.05 10.80
N GLN A 204 13.00 -14.12 11.12
CA GLN A 204 13.45 -15.50 10.95
C GLN A 204 13.21 -15.99 9.53
N THR A 205 14.26 -16.53 8.92
CA THR A 205 14.15 -17.24 7.63
C THR A 205 13.40 -18.56 7.84
N ALA A 206 12.53 -18.91 6.90
CA ALA A 206 11.88 -20.21 6.90
C ALA A 206 12.92 -21.33 6.69
N PRO A 207 12.91 -22.39 7.51
CA PRO A 207 13.93 -23.45 7.46
C PRO A 207 13.96 -24.14 6.10
N PHE A 208 12.79 -24.34 5.50
CA PHE A 208 12.60 -24.91 4.18
C PHE A 208 11.80 -23.95 3.30
N ILE A 209 12.21 -23.80 2.03
CA ILE A 209 11.57 -22.93 1.05
C ILE A 209 11.45 -23.71 -0.26
N MET A 210 10.31 -23.63 -0.94
CA MET A 210 10.13 -24.30 -2.22
C MET A 210 9.89 -23.31 -3.35
N TYR A 211 10.62 -23.48 -4.44
CA TYR A 211 10.44 -22.71 -5.68
C TYR A 211 9.90 -23.64 -6.75
N CYS A 212 8.78 -23.28 -7.35
CA CYS A 212 8.05 -24.13 -8.28
C CYS A 212 7.81 -23.42 -9.60
N ASP A 213 7.77 -24.21 -10.66
CA ASP A 213 7.40 -23.73 -11.98
C ASP A 213 6.70 -24.83 -12.78
N LEU A 214 5.76 -24.44 -13.64
CA LEU A 214 5.06 -25.38 -14.53
C LEU A 214 5.05 -24.88 -15.96
N GLU A 215 4.98 -25.84 -16.88
CA GLU A 215 4.91 -25.59 -18.30
C GLU A 215 3.64 -26.22 -18.86
N CYS A 216 3.01 -25.50 -19.80
CA CYS A 216 1.81 -25.96 -20.48
C CYS A 216 2.04 -26.11 -21.97
N LEU A 217 1.49 -27.17 -22.55
CA LEU A 217 1.25 -27.27 -23.97
C LEU A 217 -0.02 -26.49 -24.30
N VAL A 218 0.09 -25.60 -25.27
CA VAL A 218 -1.01 -24.81 -25.77
C VAL A 218 -1.60 -25.51 -26.99
N ARG A 219 -2.88 -25.87 -26.92
CA ARG A 219 -3.62 -26.49 -28.02
C ARG A 219 -4.72 -25.55 -28.49
N GLU A 220 -5.00 -25.57 -29.79
CA GLU A 220 -6.18 -24.89 -30.32
C GLU A 220 -7.43 -25.59 -29.80
N PHE A 221 -8.40 -24.81 -29.33
CA PHE A 221 -9.66 -25.34 -28.83
C PHE A 221 -10.70 -25.23 -29.94
N GLN A 222 -11.23 -26.37 -30.41
CA GLN A 222 -12.26 -26.44 -31.44
C GLN A 222 -13.52 -27.09 -30.84
N GLU A 223 -14.46 -26.28 -30.32
CA GLU A 223 -15.82 -26.71 -29.98
C GLU A 223 -16.85 -25.69 -30.47
N ASP A 224 -18.06 -26.19 -30.73
CA ASP A 224 -19.19 -25.47 -31.35
C ASP A 224 -19.66 -24.25 -30.55
N GLU A 225 -19.96 -23.19 -31.30
CA GLU A 225 -20.33 -21.82 -30.90
C GLU A 225 -21.66 -21.72 -30.11
N THR A 226 -21.77 -22.39 -28.98
CA THR A 226 -23.00 -22.39 -28.16
C THR A 226 -23.03 -21.32 -27.07
N ARG A 227 -21.99 -20.47 -26.97
CA ARG A 227 -21.87 -19.42 -25.93
C ARG A 227 -21.31 -18.11 -26.49
N ASN A 228 -21.73 -16.98 -25.92
CA ASN A 228 -21.23 -15.61 -26.24
C ASN A 228 -19.72 -15.40 -26.01
N THR A 229 -18.97 -16.44 -25.61
CA THR A 229 -17.53 -16.42 -25.37
C THR A 229 -16.88 -17.60 -26.08
N VAL A 230 -15.98 -17.32 -27.03
CA VAL A 230 -15.22 -18.34 -27.77
C VAL A 230 -13.94 -18.66 -26.99
N LYS A 231 -13.80 -19.92 -26.53
CA LYS A 231 -12.51 -20.41 -26.02
C LYS A 231 -11.62 -20.72 -27.22
N TYR A 232 -10.49 -20.03 -27.34
CA TYR A 232 -9.59 -20.15 -28.49
C TYR A 232 -8.38 -21.05 -28.24
N LYS A 233 -7.94 -21.17 -26.99
CA LYS A 233 -6.78 -21.98 -26.58
C LYS A 233 -7.07 -22.76 -25.31
N GLU A 234 -6.61 -23.99 -25.29
CA GLU A 234 -6.55 -24.84 -24.10
C GLU A 234 -5.10 -25.01 -23.67
N HIS A 235 -4.86 -24.87 -22.37
CA HIS A 235 -3.54 -24.95 -21.77
C HIS A 235 -3.47 -26.22 -20.94
N ASN A 236 -2.73 -27.21 -21.41
CA ASN A 236 -2.59 -28.51 -20.76
C ASN A 236 -1.21 -28.61 -20.11
N VAL A 237 -1.16 -28.75 -18.79
CA VAL A 237 0.12 -28.85 -18.07
C VAL A 237 0.87 -30.08 -18.55
N CYS A 238 2.13 -29.91 -18.95
CA CYS A 238 2.97 -30.97 -19.49
C CYS A 238 4.21 -31.25 -18.64
N SER A 239 4.62 -30.29 -17.80
CA SER A 239 5.68 -30.50 -16.83
C SER A 239 5.55 -29.58 -15.63
N ILE A 240 6.07 -30.04 -14.50
CA ILE A 240 6.20 -29.25 -13.27
C ILE A 240 7.54 -29.58 -12.61
N ALA A 241 8.20 -28.56 -12.10
CA ALA A 241 9.45 -28.68 -11.38
C ALA A 241 9.33 -27.98 -10.03
N TYR A 242 10.00 -28.51 -9.02
CA TYR A 242 10.22 -27.80 -7.78
C TYR A 242 11.65 -27.95 -7.28
N TYR A 243 12.19 -26.87 -6.73
CA TYR A 243 13.42 -26.87 -5.95
C TYR A 243 13.07 -26.62 -4.48
N LEU A 244 13.23 -27.65 -3.66
CA LEU A 244 13.16 -27.54 -2.22
C LEU A 244 14.55 -27.12 -1.72
N HIS A 245 14.62 -25.98 -1.07
CA HIS A 245 15.83 -25.43 -0.47
C HIS A 245 15.76 -25.55 1.05
N CYS A 246 16.78 -26.17 1.64
CA CYS A 246 16.99 -26.17 3.08
C CYS A 246 18.08 -25.15 3.44
N THR A 247 17.74 -24.24 4.36
CA THR A 247 18.58 -23.07 4.68
C THR A 247 19.73 -23.37 5.63
N PHE A 248 19.71 -24.53 6.28
CA PHE A 248 20.70 -24.92 7.29
C PHE A 248 21.51 -26.17 6.91
N ASP A 249 21.05 -26.95 5.93
CA ASP A 249 21.74 -28.13 5.42
C ASP A 249 21.41 -28.34 3.94
N ASN A 250 22.35 -27.99 3.07
CA ASN A 250 22.15 -28.07 1.62
C ASN A 250 22.02 -29.52 1.11
N SER A 251 22.40 -30.55 1.88
CA SER A 251 22.20 -31.95 1.49
C SER A 251 20.72 -32.35 1.47
N LEU A 252 19.87 -31.61 2.21
CA LEU A 252 18.42 -31.77 2.20
C LEU A 252 17.76 -30.99 1.06
N SER A 253 18.49 -30.13 0.36
CA SER A 253 17.98 -29.41 -0.81
C SER A 253 17.87 -30.36 -2.00
N LYS A 254 16.75 -30.29 -2.74
CA LYS A 254 16.49 -31.19 -3.86
C LYS A 254 15.71 -30.51 -4.98
N LEU A 255 16.15 -30.73 -6.21
CA LEU A 255 15.38 -30.42 -7.42
C LEU A 255 14.66 -31.69 -7.89
N GLN A 256 13.37 -31.57 -8.17
CA GLN A 256 12.56 -32.65 -8.73
C GLN A 256 11.73 -32.12 -9.89
N ILE A 257 11.60 -32.96 -10.91
CA ILE A 257 10.91 -32.61 -12.16
C ILE A 257 10.05 -33.79 -12.57
N LYS A 258 8.80 -33.51 -12.92
CA LYS A 258 7.90 -34.46 -13.56
C LYS A 258 7.45 -33.91 -14.90
N ARG A 259 7.42 -34.80 -15.89
CA ARG A 259 6.86 -34.56 -17.22
C ARG A 259 5.74 -35.56 -17.48
N GLY A 260 4.75 -35.17 -18.28
CA GLY A 260 3.60 -35.99 -18.66
C GLY A 260 2.27 -35.43 -18.17
N GLU A 261 1.19 -36.17 -18.41
CA GLU A 261 -0.18 -35.70 -18.11
C GLU A 261 -0.50 -35.71 -16.60
N ASP A 262 0.17 -36.59 -15.84
CA ASP A 262 -0.08 -36.76 -14.40
C ASP A 262 0.76 -35.82 -13.51
N CYS A 263 1.33 -34.74 -14.07
CA CYS A 263 2.23 -33.84 -13.36
C CYS A 263 1.58 -33.21 -12.11
N ILE A 264 0.32 -32.80 -12.19
CA ILE A 264 -0.36 -32.09 -11.10
C ILE A 264 -0.68 -33.03 -9.94
N ASN A 265 -1.12 -34.26 -10.21
CA ASN A 265 -1.38 -35.25 -9.16
C ASN A 265 -0.09 -35.70 -8.48
N TRP A 266 0.95 -35.95 -9.28
CA TRP A 266 2.29 -36.21 -8.76
C TRP A 266 2.77 -35.08 -7.86
N PHE A 267 2.69 -33.82 -8.32
CA PHE A 267 3.11 -32.66 -7.52
C PHE A 267 2.33 -32.55 -6.21
N THR A 268 1.01 -32.75 -6.26
CA THR A 268 0.16 -32.69 -5.07
C THR A 268 0.53 -33.79 -4.06
N SER A 269 0.87 -34.98 -4.55
CA SER A 269 1.33 -36.10 -3.71
C SER A 269 2.71 -35.80 -3.10
N GLU A 270 3.61 -35.18 -3.88
CA GLU A 270 4.91 -34.72 -3.41
C GLU A 270 4.77 -33.67 -2.30
N LEU A 271 3.82 -32.73 -2.38
CA LEU A 271 3.58 -31.77 -1.30
C LEU A 271 3.26 -32.46 0.03
N VAL A 272 2.43 -33.51 -0.01
CA VAL A 272 2.07 -34.31 1.18
C VAL A 272 3.29 -35.06 1.71
N ASN A 273 4.06 -35.69 0.82
CA ASN A 273 5.28 -36.41 1.18
C ASN A 273 6.32 -35.48 1.82
N ILE A 274 6.54 -34.30 1.23
CA ILE A 274 7.47 -33.29 1.74
C ILE A 274 7.00 -32.82 3.12
N ALA A 275 5.72 -32.51 3.29
CA ALA A 275 5.19 -32.09 4.59
C ALA A 275 5.43 -33.15 5.67
N GLY A 276 5.15 -34.43 5.39
CA GLY A 276 5.40 -35.52 6.33
C GLY A 276 6.87 -35.74 6.64
N ASN A 277 7.73 -35.75 5.61
CA ASN A 277 9.18 -35.96 5.78
C ASN A 277 9.85 -34.83 6.56
N LEU A 278 9.37 -33.59 6.40
CA LEU A 278 9.95 -32.42 7.04
C LEU A 278 9.37 -32.16 8.43
N GLN A 279 8.22 -32.74 8.77
CA GLN A 279 7.53 -32.53 10.04
C GLN A 279 8.45 -32.77 11.25
N GLN A 280 9.27 -33.82 11.22
CA GLN A 280 10.19 -34.14 12.32
C GLN A 280 11.15 -32.99 12.68
N TYR A 281 11.55 -32.17 11.72
CA TYR A 281 12.45 -31.03 11.96
C TYR A 281 11.75 -29.88 12.69
N PHE A 282 10.43 -29.77 12.53
CA PHE A 282 9.64 -28.77 13.25
C PHE A 282 9.22 -29.27 14.64
N ASP A 283 8.89 -30.56 14.77
CA ASP A 283 8.42 -31.16 16.02
C ASP A 283 9.57 -31.36 17.02
N THR A 284 10.79 -31.57 16.53
CA THR A 284 11.98 -31.82 17.36
C THR A 284 13.02 -30.71 17.16
N PRO A 285 12.85 -29.53 17.81
CA PRO A 285 13.80 -28.44 17.70
C PRO A 285 15.16 -28.85 18.27
N MET A 286 16.24 -28.46 17.60
CA MET A 286 17.59 -28.78 18.03
C MET A 286 17.90 -28.11 19.38
N PRO A 287 18.42 -28.86 20.37
CA PRO A 287 18.81 -28.28 21.66
C PRO A 287 20.01 -27.35 21.47
N MET A 288 20.13 -26.38 22.39
CA MET A 288 21.27 -25.49 22.41
C MET A 288 22.55 -26.27 22.69
N LYS A 289 23.60 -26.01 21.92
CA LYS A 289 24.93 -26.52 22.23
C LYS A 289 25.48 -25.85 23.49
N PRO A 290 26.28 -26.56 24.30
CA PRO A 290 27.04 -25.92 25.37
C PRO A 290 27.89 -24.78 24.81
N LEU A 291 27.83 -23.61 25.46
CA LEU A 291 28.63 -22.46 25.06
C LEU A 291 30.10 -22.74 25.36
N ASN A 292 30.97 -22.32 24.44
CA ASN A 292 32.40 -22.23 24.74
C ASN A 292 32.72 -20.97 25.58
N ASP A 293 33.94 -20.88 26.11
CA ASP A 293 34.36 -19.78 26.99
C ASP A 293 34.21 -18.41 26.32
N ILE A 294 34.51 -18.30 25.02
CA ILE A 294 34.40 -17.04 24.25
C ILE A 294 32.94 -16.62 24.10
N GLU A 295 32.05 -17.56 23.76
CA GLU A 295 30.60 -17.31 23.66
C GLU A 295 30.01 -16.92 25.02
N MET A 296 30.46 -17.56 26.10
CA MET A 296 30.01 -17.24 27.45
C MET A 296 30.45 -15.84 27.87
N LEU A 297 31.69 -15.44 27.58
CA LEU A 297 32.18 -14.09 27.79
C LEU A 297 31.38 -13.06 26.97
N ALA A 298 31.15 -13.33 25.68
CA ALA A 298 30.36 -12.45 24.81
C ALA A 298 28.92 -12.29 25.32
N TYR A 299 28.27 -13.38 25.73
CA TYR A 299 26.93 -13.35 26.33
C TYR A 299 26.88 -12.53 27.61
N ASN A 300 27.88 -12.72 28.50
CA ASN A 300 27.94 -11.99 29.76
C ASN A 300 28.15 -10.48 29.54
N ALA A 301 29.03 -10.11 28.60
CA ALA A 301 29.31 -8.73 28.25
C ALA A 301 28.18 -8.03 27.45
N ALA A 302 27.27 -8.79 26.83
CA ALA A 302 26.18 -8.23 26.05
C ALA A 302 25.23 -7.39 26.91
N THR A 303 25.08 -6.12 26.51
CA THR A 303 24.22 -5.10 27.14
C THR A 303 22.92 -4.84 26.38
N HIS A 304 22.81 -5.33 25.14
CA HIS A 304 21.65 -5.13 24.27
C HIS A 304 21.11 -6.48 23.79
N CYS A 305 19.80 -6.55 23.57
CA CYS A 305 19.16 -7.70 22.98
C CYS A 305 19.43 -7.72 21.47
N HIS A 306 19.92 -8.84 20.93
CA HIS A 306 20.21 -8.94 19.50
C HIS A 306 18.94 -9.00 18.60
N ILE A 307 17.75 -9.21 19.18
CA ILE A 307 16.48 -9.32 18.44
C ILE A 307 15.83 -7.95 18.24
N CYS A 308 15.60 -7.24 19.35
CA CYS A 308 14.95 -5.92 19.35
C CYS A 308 15.94 -4.75 19.37
N GLU A 309 17.23 -5.04 19.51
CA GLU A 309 18.34 -4.07 19.51
C GLU A 309 18.28 -3.05 20.65
N SER A 310 17.38 -3.26 21.62
CA SER A 310 17.23 -2.39 22.80
C SER A 310 18.13 -2.84 23.96
N PRO A 311 18.53 -1.92 24.86
CA PRO A 311 19.26 -2.26 26.06
C PRO A 311 18.52 -3.30 26.91
N ILE A 312 19.28 -4.18 27.58
CA ILE A 312 18.77 -5.07 28.61
C ILE A 312 19.02 -4.38 29.95
N LEU A 313 17.95 -3.96 30.61
CA LEU A 313 18.02 -3.17 31.83
C LEU A 313 18.20 -4.05 33.07
N GLU A 314 18.65 -3.44 34.15
CA GLU A 314 18.75 -4.09 35.45
C GLU A 314 17.36 -4.55 35.94
N GLY A 315 17.23 -5.82 36.30
CA GLY A 315 15.95 -6.46 36.63
C GLY A 315 15.28 -7.21 35.48
N GLU A 316 15.73 -7.03 34.23
CA GLU A 316 15.24 -7.83 33.10
C GLU A 316 15.97 -9.18 32.99
N VAL A 317 15.23 -10.24 32.65
CA VAL A 317 15.81 -11.57 32.46
C VAL A 317 16.52 -11.65 31.11
N LYS A 318 17.86 -11.70 31.17
CA LYS A 318 18.73 -11.99 30.01
C LYS A 318 18.73 -13.49 29.73
N VAL A 319 18.37 -13.87 28.50
CA VAL A 319 18.33 -15.26 28.04
C VAL A 319 19.22 -15.48 26.82
N ARG A 320 19.58 -16.75 26.58
CA ARG A 320 20.38 -17.20 25.44
C ARG A 320 19.44 -17.65 24.32
N ASP A 321 19.44 -16.91 23.21
CA ASP A 321 18.75 -17.35 21.98
C ASP A 321 19.70 -18.21 21.15
N HIS A 322 19.17 -19.26 20.51
CA HIS A 322 19.97 -20.20 19.72
C HIS A 322 19.21 -20.70 18.49
N SER A 323 19.94 -21.29 17.55
CA SER A 323 19.33 -21.89 16.37
C SER A 323 18.67 -23.22 16.69
N HIS A 324 17.35 -23.33 16.45
CA HIS A 324 16.62 -24.59 16.55
C HIS A 324 16.78 -25.50 15.32
N PHE A 325 17.45 -25.02 14.27
CA PHE A 325 17.68 -25.77 13.04
C PHE A 325 19.18 -25.85 12.72
N GLY A 326 19.62 -27.05 12.31
CA GLY A 326 20.97 -27.35 11.80
C GLY A 326 22.09 -27.37 12.85
N THR A 327 22.27 -26.30 13.62
CA THR A 327 23.51 -26.10 14.40
C THR A 327 23.36 -26.11 15.91
N GLY A 328 22.23 -25.67 16.48
CA GLY A 328 22.12 -25.48 17.93
C GLY A 328 22.97 -24.33 18.49
N ASN A 329 23.61 -23.53 17.61
CA ASN A 329 24.57 -22.50 18.02
C ASN A 329 23.85 -21.29 18.63
N LEU A 330 24.53 -20.63 19.58
CA LEU A 330 24.09 -19.37 20.15
C LEU A 330 23.99 -18.29 19.05
N ARG A 331 22.88 -17.55 19.05
CA ARG A 331 22.68 -16.37 18.19
C ARG A 331 23.01 -15.08 18.93
N GLY A 332 22.63 -14.99 20.20
CA GLY A 332 23.00 -13.88 21.06
C GLY A 332 22.21 -13.79 22.36
N ALA A 333 22.52 -12.76 23.15
CA ALA A 333 21.73 -12.40 24.30
C ALA A 333 20.40 -11.77 23.87
N ALA A 334 19.32 -12.09 24.58
CA ALA A 334 18.01 -11.54 24.31
C ALA A 334 17.22 -11.26 25.59
N HIS A 335 16.22 -10.38 25.49
CA HIS A 335 15.13 -10.34 26.46
C HIS A 335 14.35 -11.65 26.41
N GLN A 336 13.90 -12.14 27.56
CA GLN A 336 13.03 -13.32 27.64
C GLN A 336 11.81 -13.21 26.72
N LYS A 337 11.14 -12.05 26.70
CA LYS A 337 9.96 -11.80 25.86
C LYS A 337 10.30 -11.86 24.37
N CYS A 338 11.38 -11.20 23.95
CA CYS A 338 11.81 -11.20 22.55
C CYS A 338 12.15 -12.62 22.09
N ASN A 339 12.87 -13.38 22.91
CA ASN A 339 13.23 -14.78 22.63
C ASN A 339 11.99 -15.66 22.41
N LEU A 340 10.97 -15.52 23.27
CA LEU A 340 9.71 -16.27 23.13
C LEU A 340 8.94 -15.91 21.85
N GLN A 341 9.10 -14.70 21.33
CA GLN A 341 8.46 -14.25 20.08
C GLN A 341 9.30 -14.56 18.84
N TYR A 342 10.59 -14.83 19.01
CA TYR A 342 11.54 -15.03 17.92
C TYR A 342 11.57 -16.48 17.44
N LYS A 343 10.41 -16.94 16.98
CA LYS A 343 10.23 -18.31 16.51
C LYS A 343 10.40 -18.38 15.00
N ALA A 344 11.08 -19.43 14.54
CA ALA A 344 11.06 -19.77 13.13
C ALA A 344 9.62 -20.08 12.68
N PRO A 345 9.25 -19.72 11.45
CA PRO A 345 7.89 -19.96 10.96
C PRO A 345 7.65 -21.47 10.81
N HIS A 346 6.52 -21.94 11.34
CA HIS A 346 6.06 -23.32 11.20
C HIS A 346 5.24 -23.49 9.90
N MET A 347 5.85 -23.10 8.78
CA MET A 347 5.28 -23.22 7.44
C MET A 347 6.38 -23.34 6.41
N ILE A 348 6.05 -23.95 5.27
CA ILE A 348 6.94 -24.03 4.10
C ILE A 348 6.38 -23.08 3.04
N PRO A 349 7.00 -21.92 2.80
CA PRO A 349 6.59 -21.05 1.72
C PRO A 349 6.89 -21.71 0.36
N ILE A 350 5.89 -21.67 -0.53
CA ILE A 350 5.98 -22.15 -1.90
C ILE A 350 5.83 -20.96 -2.84
N PHE A 351 6.81 -20.74 -3.71
CA PHE A 351 6.84 -19.62 -4.64
C PHE A 351 6.66 -20.10 -6.08
N PHE A 352 5.77 -19.44 -6.81
CA PHE A 352 5.69 -19.51 -8.26
C PHE A 352 5.84 -18.11 -8.85
N HIS A 353 6.35 -18.02 -10.07
CA HIS A 353 6.53 -16.74 -10.76
C HIS A 353 5.19 -16.05 -11.08
N ASN A 354 4.12 -16.81 -11.38
CA ASN A 354 2.80 -16.26 -11.70
C ASN A 354 1.65 -17.08 -11.08
N PHE A 355 1.77 -17.41 -9.78
CA PHE A 355 0.78 -18.26 -9.10
C PHE A 355 -0.66 -17.77 -9.31
N SER A 356 -0.95 -16.55 -8.86
CA SER A 356 -2.32 -16.01 -8.86
C SER A 356 -2.88 -15.71 -10.24
N GLY A 357 -2.02 -15.53 -11.24
CA GLY A 357 -2.43 -15.14 -12.59
C GLY A 357 -2.53 -16.30 -13.57
N TYR A 358 -1.91 -17.45 -13.27
CA TYR A 358 -1.84 -18.57 -14.20
C TYR A 358 -1.78 -19.93 -13.50
N ASP A 359 -0.71 -20.21 -12.75
CA ASP A 359 -0.41 -21.57 -12.27
C ASP A 359 -1.50 -22.13 -11.34
N SER A 360 -2.07 -21.26 -10.50
CA SER A 360 -3.09 -21.63 -9.52
C SER A 360 -4.34 -22.27 -10.14
N HIS A 361 -4.67 -21.92 -11.39
CA HIS A 361 -5.82 -22.48 -12.10
C HIS A 361 -5.72 -23.99 -12.30
N PHE A 362 -4.50 -24.53 -12.39
CA PHE A 362 -4.26 -25.95 -12.59
C PHE A 362 -4.12 -26.73 -11.27
N ILE A 363 -3.60 -26.08 -10.23
CA ILE A 363 -3.15 -26.78 -9.00
C ILE A 363 -4.17 -26.69 -7.85
N ILE A 364 -4.87 -25.57 -7.68
CA ILE A 364 -5.70 -25.32 -6.49
C ILE A 364 -6.76 -26.39 -6.28
N LYS A 365 -7.43 -26.84 -7.36
CA LYS A 365 -8.47 -27.86 -7.28
C LYS A 365 -7.91 -29.18 -6.73
N ASN A 366 -6.75 -29.61 -7.22
CA ASN A 366 -6.15 -30.87 -6.81
C ASN A 366 -5.64 -30.77 -5.36
N ILE A 367 -5.03 -29.64 -4.97
CA ILE A 367 -4.65 -29.39 -3.57
C ILE A 367 -5.87 -29.46 -2.64
N ALA A 368 -6.97 -28.79 -3.00
CA ALA A 368 -8.17 -28.73 -2.18
C ALA A 368 -8.87 -30.10 -2.03
N GLN A 369 -8.65 -31.02 -2.98
CA GLN A 369 -9.23 -32.37 -2.94
C GLN A 369 -8.31 -33.39 -2.26
N ALA A 370 -6.99 -33.27 -2.45
CA ALA A 370 -6.03 -34.27 -2.00
C ALA A 370 -5.46 -34.02 -0.60
N ILE A 371 -5.39 -32.76 -0.15
CA ILE A 371 -4.80 -32.39 1.14
C ILE A 371 -5.91 -32.14 2.16
N PRO A 372 -5.96 -32.90 3.27
CA PRO A 372 -6.97 -32.68 4.30
C PRO A 372 -6.73 -31.35 5.01
N GLY A 373 -7.81 -30.58 5.20
CA GLY A 373 -7.77 -29.30 5.92
C GLY A 373 -8.46 -28.18 5.18
N ARG A 374 -8.42 -26.98 5.75
CA ARG A 374 -9.03 -25.79 5.16
C ARG A 374 -8.01 -25.10 4.25
N VAL A 375 -8.35 -24.97 2.96
CA VAL A 375 -7.63 -24.07 2.06
C VAL A 375 -8.15 -22.65 2.27
N THR A 376 -7.29 -21.75 2.72
CA THR A 376 -7.60 -20.31 2.87
C THR A 376 -6.99 -19.53 1.72
N LEU A 377 -7.80 -18.72 1.03
CA LEU A 377 -7.36 -17.84 -0.04
C LEU A 377 -7.37 -16.40 0.45
N LEU A 378 -6.26 -15.69 0.26
CA LEU A 378 -6.18 -14.25 0.51
C LEU A 378 -6.42 -13.51 -0.82
N PRO A 379 -7.60 -12.89 -1.02
CA PRO A 379 -7.88 -12.18 -2.25
C PRO A 379 -6.96 -10.95 -2.38
N LYS A 380 -6.35 -10.77 -3.54
CA LYS A 380 -5.75 -9.48 -3.91
C LYS A 380 -6.88 -8.56 -4.38
N ASN A 381 -7.33 -7.67 -3.51
CA ASN A 381 -8.15 -6.54 -3.94
C ASN A 381 -7.26 -5.64 -4.81
N LYS A 382 -7.65 -5.45 -6.08
CA LYS A 382 -6.99 -4.54 -7.01
C LYS A 382 -7.52 -3.13 -6.86
#